data_AF-A0A1I4G2C7-F1
#
_entry.id   AF-A0A1I4G2C7-F1
#
_cell.length_a   1.000
_cell.length_b   1.000
_cell.length_c   1.000
_cell.angle_alpha   90.00
_cell.angle_beta   90.00
_cell.angle_gamma   90.00
#
_symmetry.space_group_name_H-M   'P 1'
#
loop_
_entity.id
_entity.type
_entity.pdbx_description
1 polymer ?
#
loop_
_entity_poly.entity_id
_entity_poly.type
_entity_poly.pdbx_seq_one_letter_code
_entity_poly.pdbx_strand_id
1 'polypeptide(L)'
;MIKRNSRAKTVYLTPEMRSQKAINEFHRFLDAATEAEKEVICHLKIGDGAEDLMRRIRTTLKESAERCKVIPFPQERVRKSTKSARKTGSKIEPVILELQKGI
;
A
#
# COMPACT_ATOMS: atom_id res chain seq x y z
N MET A 1 7.51 -48.33 -7.93
CA MET A 1 7.49 -46.85 -7.95
C MET A 1 6.95 -46.38 -9.29
N ILE A 2 5.73 -45.85 -9.34
CA ILE A 2 5.12 -45.35 -10.58
C ILE A 2 5.41 -43.85 -10.69
N LYS A 3 6.34 -43.46 -11.58
CA LYS A 3 6.59 -42.06 -11.93
C LYS A 3 5.39 -41.53 -12.72
N ARG A 4 4.50 -40.78 -12.08
CA ARG A 4 3.45 -40.02 -12.78
C ARG A 4 4.08 -38.80 -13.44
N ASN A 5 4.43 -38.93 -14.72
CA ASN A 5 4.71 -37.79 -15.59
C ASN A 5 3.38 -37.11 -15.94
N SER A 6 2.84 -36.29 -15.04
CA SER A 6 1.71 -35.42 -15.37
C SER A 6 2.24 -34.26 -16.22
N ARG A 7 2.34 -34.46 -17.53
CA ARG A 7 2.46 -33.34 -18.48
C ARG A 7 1.20 -32.50 -18.31
N ALA A 8 1.31 -31.38 -17.61
CA ALA A 8 0.23 -30.42 -17.47
C ALA A 8 -0.20 -30.00 -18.87
N LYS A 9 -1.40 -30.39 -19.30
CA LYS A 9 -1.96 -29.92 -20.56
C LYS A 9 -2.28 -28.44 -20.35
N THR A 10 -1.61 -27.57 -21.11
CA THR A 10 -1.93 -26.14 -21.12
C THR A 10 -3.33 -25.96 -21.70
N VAL A 11 -4.30 -25.66 -20.83
CA VAL A 11 -5.67 -25.34 -21.24
C VAL A 11 -5.75 -23.85 -21.51
N TYR A 12 -6.05 -23.49 -22.76
CA TYR A 12 -6.29 -22.10 -23.13
C TYR A 12 -7.76 -21.77 -22.90
N LEU A 13 -8.02 -20.68 -22.17
CA LEU A 13 -9.38 -20.20 -21.94
C LEU A 13 -9.95 -19.59 -23.22
N THR A 14 -11.19 -19.96 -23.54
CA THR A 14 -11.95 -19.27 -24.59
C THR A 14 -12.21 -17.81 -24.18
N PRO A 15 -12.47 -16.90 -25.14
CA PRO A 15 -12.81 -15.51 -24.83
C PRO A 15 -13.96 -15.37 -23.82
N GLU A 16 -15.02 -16.18 -23.95
CA GLU A 16 -16.16 -16.16 -23.02
C GLU A 16 -15.75 -16.56 -21.60
N MET A 17 -14.92 -17.60 -21.45
CA MET A 17 -14.41 -18.00 -20.15
C MET A 17 -13.52 -16.94 -19.51
N ARG A 18 -12.76 -16.18 -20.31
CA ARG A 18 -11.94 -15.06 -19.81
C ARG A 18 -12.81 -13.92 -19.31
N SER A 19 -13.83 -13.53 -20.06
CA SER A 19 -14.83 -12.55 -19.63
C SER A 19 -15.53 -12.97 -18.33
N GLN A 20 -16.01 -14.22 -18.26
CA GLN A 20 -16.68 -14.73 -17.06
C GLN A 20 -15.74 -14.74 -15.84
N LYS A 21 -14.46 -15.11 -16.05
CA LYS A 21 -13.46 -15.04 -15.00
C LYS A 21 -13.25 -13.61 -14.51
N ALA A 22 -13.18 -12.63 -15.41
CA ALA A 22 -13.01 -11.23 -15.06
C ALA A 22 -14.23 -10.68 -14.29
N ILE A 23 -15.44 -11.07 -14.67
CA ILE A 23 -16.67 -10.72 -13.94
C ILE A 23 -16.64 -11.31 -12.52
N ASN A 24 -16.30 -12.59 -12.38
CA ASN A 24 -16.19 -13.23 -11.08
C ASN A 24 -15.10 -12.59 -10.21
N GLU A 25 -13.97 -12.21 -10.81
CA GLU A 25 -12.90 -11.47 -10.13
C GLU A 25 -13.38 -10.11 -9.64
N PHE A 26 -14.18 -9.40 -10.45
CA PHE A 26 -14.75 -8.11 -10.09
C PHE A 26 -15.72 -8.22 -8.91
N HIS A 27 -16.63 -9.20 -8.90
CA HIS A 27 -17.53 -9.41 -7.77
C HIS A 27 -16.74 -9.73 -6.49
N ARG A 28 -15.75 -10.62 -6.58
CA ARG A 28 -14.88 -10.93 -5.44
C ARG A 28 -14.12 -9.71 -4.94
N PHE A 29 -13.69 -8.84 -5.85
CA PHE A 29 -13.07 -7.57 -5.47
C PHE A 29 -14.05 -6.69 -4.70
N LEU A 30 -15.29 -6.51 -5.19
CA LEU A 30 -16.28 -5.67 -4.50
C LEU A 30 -16.62 -6.18 -3.09
N ASP A 31 -16.65 -7.50 -2.90
CA ASP A 31 -16.93 -8.12 -1.61
C ASP A 31 -15.78 -7.92 -0.60
N ALA A 32 -14.54 -7.91 -1.08
CA ALA A 32 -13.33 -7.85 -0.23
C ALA A 32 -12.70 -6.45 -0.13
N ALA A 33 -13.02 -5.54 -1.04
CA ALA A 33 -12.40 -4.23 -1.13
C ALA A 33 -12.78 -3.33 0.04
N THR A 34 -11.80 -2.56 0.51
CA THR A 34 -12.02 -1.50 1.50
C THR A 34 -12.77 -0.32 0.87
N GLU A 35 -13.45 0.49 1.70
CA GLU A 35 -14.17 1.67 1.22
C GLU A 35 -13.24 2.67 0.50
N ALA A 36 -12.00 2.82 0.97
CA ALA A 36 -11.01 3.67 0.31
C ALA A 36 -10.66 3.16 -1.11
N GLU A 37 -10.51 1.85 -1.30
CA GLU A 37 -10.24 1.28 -2.62
C GLU A 37 -11.44 1.44 -3.56
N LYS A 38 -12.66 1.26 -3.04
CA LYS A 38 -13.90 1.50 -3.79
C LYS A 38 -14.02 2.96 -4.24
N GLU A 39 -13.67 3.90 -3.37
CA GLU A 39 -13.66 5.33 -3.68
C GLU A 39 -12.63 5.65 -4.78
N VAL A 40 -11.44 5.06 -4.72
CA VAL A 40 -10.41 5.21 -5.76
C VAL A 40 -10.91 4.73 -7.12
N ILE A 41 -11.66 3.62 -7.18
CA ILE A 41 -12.08 3.02 -8.46
C ILE A 41 -13.48 3.43 -8.93
N CYS A 42 -14.24 4.19 -8.14
CA CYS A 42 -15.66 4.49 -8.41
C CYS A 42 -15.91 5.19 -9.76
N HIS A 43 -14.91 5.89 -10.28
CA HIS A 43 -14.99 6.63 -11.54
C HIS A 43 -14.73 5.76 -12.78
N LEU A 44 -14.31 4.51 -12.60
CA LEU A 44 -14.05 3.59 -13.71
C LEU A 44 -15.37 3.04 -14.26
N LYS A 45 -15.62 3.28 -15.55
CA LYS A 45 -16.83 2.81 -16.25
C LYS A 45 -16.59 1.48 -16.97
N ILE A 46 -17.62 0.64 -17.03
CA ILE A 46 -17.69 -0.62 -17.80
C ILE A 46 -17.88 -0.29 -19.30
N GLY A 47 -16.97 0.48 -19.90
CA GLY A 47 -17.08 0.86 -21.32
C GLY A 47 -16.57 -0.23 -22.26
N ASP A 48 -15.48 -0.89 -21.88
CA ASP A 48 -14.65 -1.69 -22.81
C ASP A 48 -14.68 -3.21 -22.50
N GLY A 49 -15.56 -3.64 -21.60
CA GLY A 49 -15.70 -5.04 -21.17
C GLY A 49 -15.01 -5.36 -19.84
N ALA A 50 -15.36 -6.52 -19.28
CA ALA A 50 -14.97 -6.91 -17.92
C ALA A 50 -13.46 -7.12 -17.74
N GLU A 51 -12.77 -7.67 -18.75
CA GLU A 51 -11.32 -7.88 -18.70
C GLU A 51 -10.55 -6.55 -18.60
N ASP A 52 -10.94 -5.57 -19.40
CA ASP A 52 -10.27 -4.27 -19.42
C ASP A 52 -10.63 -3.41 -18.22
N LEU A 53 -11.85 -3.51 -17.70
CA LEU A 53 -12.19 -2.90 -16.42
C LEU A 53 -11.30 -3.42 -15.28
N MET A 54 -11.16 -4.75 -15.16
CA MET A 54 -10.30 -5.35 -14.13
C MET A 54 -8.83 -4.98 -14.32
N ARG A 55 -8.36 -4.85 -15.57
CA ARG A 55 -7.02 -4.34 -15.86
C ARG A 55 -6.84 -2.92 -15.33
N ARG A 56 -7.80 -2.02 -15.61
CA ARG A 56 -7.77 -0.62 -15.14
C ARG A 56 -7.80 -0.53 -13.62
N ILE A 57 -8.70 -1.28 -12.96
CA ILE A 57 -8.78 -1.35 -11.50
C ILE A 57 -7.41 -1.70 -10.90
N ARG A 58 -6.76 -2.77 -11.39
CA ARG A 58 -5.44 -3.20 -10.89
C ARG A 58 -4.37 -2.13 -11.11
N THR A 59 -4.36 -1.47 -12.27
CA THR A 59 -3.41 -0.40 -12.56
C THR A 59 -3.63 0.81 -11.65
N THR A 60 -4.87 1.27 -11.51
CA THR A 60 -5.20 2.45 -10.68
C THR A 60 -4.86 2.22 -9.21
N LEU A 61 -5.17 1.04 -8.65
CA LEU A 61 -4.84 0.71 -7.27
C LEU A 61 -3.32 0.60 -7.05
N LYS A 62 -2.59 0.11 -8.05
CA LYS A 62 -1.12 0.08 -8.00
C LYS A 62 -0.53 1.50 -8.02
N GLU A 63 -1.02 2.35 -8.92
CA GLU A 63 -0.59 3.74 -9.02
C GLU A 63 -0.92 4.53 -7.75
N SER A 64 -2.11 4.32 -7.15
CA SER A 64 -2.46 4.97 -5.90
C SER A 64 -1.56 4.51 -4.76
N ALA A 65 -1.26 3.22 -4.64
CA ALA A 65 -0.33 2.70 -3.64
C ALA A 65 1.09 3.26 -3.82
N GLU A 66 1.56 3.42 -5.06
CA GLU A 66 2.87 4.01 -5.34
C GLU A 66 2.94 5.51 -5.01
N ARG A 67 1.83 6.24 -5.19
CA ARG A 67 1.73 7.67 -4.84
C ARG A 67 1.52 7.91 -3.34
N CYS A 68 0.86 7.00 -2.65
CA CYS A 68 0.67 7.03 -1.20
C CYS A 68 1.91 6.60 -0.40
N LYS A 69 3.10 6.51 -1.03
CA LYS A 69 4.36 6.31 -0.30
C LYS A 69 4.51 7.41 0.73
N VAL A 70 4.30 7.03 2.00
CA VAL A 70 4.45 7.84 3.19
C VAL A 70 5.80 8.55 3.10
N ILE A 71 5.78 9.88 2.97
CA ILE A 71 6.98 10.67 3.17
C ILE A 71 7.35 10.44 4.64
N PRO A 72 8.47 9.78 4.95
CA PRO A 72 8.86 9.63 6.34
C PRO A 72 8.99 11.03 6.92
N PHE A 73 8.28 11.28 8.03
CA PHE A 73 8.41 12.52 8.77
C PHE A 73 9.91 12.77 8.98
N PRO A 74 10.43 13.97 8.71
CA PRO A 74 11.87 14.23 8.79
C PRO A 74 12.34 13.79 10.17
N GLN A 75 13.11 12.71 10.22
CA GLN A 75 13.74 12.29 11.45
C GLN A 75 14.59 13.47 11.89
N GLU A 76 14.25 14.04 13.04
CA GLU A 76 14.97 15.14 13.64
C GLU A 76 16.43 14.73 13.70
N ARG A 77 17.25 15.28 12.80
CA ARG A 77 18.69 15.01 12.79
C ARG A 77 19.16 15.51 14.14
N VAL A 78 19.40 14.61 15.08
CA VAL A 78 20.07 14.91 16.34
C VAL A 78 21.40 15.51 15.93
N ARG A 79 21.46 16.84 15.89
CA ARG A 79 22.68 17.60 15.66
C ARG A 79 23.54 17.25 16.86
N LYS A 80 24.46 16.31 16.70
CA LYS A 80 25.56 16.11 17.65
C LYS A 80 26.28 17.45 17.72
N SER A 81 25.99 18.23 18.75
CA SER A 81 26.64 19.51 18.96
C SER A 81 28.09 19.19 19.34
N THR A 82 29.00 19.31 18.37
CA THR A 82 30.41 19.49 18.69
C THR A 82 30.57 20.91 19.19
N LYS A 83 30.15 21.16 20.44
CA LYS A 83 30.63 22.29 21.22
C LYS A 83 32.09 22.00 21.57
N SER A 84 33.00 22.38 20.66
CA SER A 84 34.36 22.69 21.07
C SER A 84 34.31 23.95 21.93
N ALA A 85 34.95 23.87 23.07
CA ALA A 85 34.77 24.74 24.21
C ALA A 85 35.24 26.18 23.97
N ARG A 86 34.44 27.15 24.42
CA ARG A 86 34.94 28.34 25.11
C ARG A 86 34.12 28.57 26.37
N LYS A 87 34.80 28.43 27.50
CA LYS A 87 34.30 28.64 28.85
C LYS A 87 33.91 30.11 29.04
N THR A 88 32.69 30.36 29.53
CA THR A 88 32.40 31.41 30.52
C THR A 88 31.06 31.09 31.19
N GLY A 89 31.01 31.33 32.50
CA GLY A 89 30.18 30.59 33.44
C GLY A 89 28.68 30.88 33.41
N SER A 90 27.92 29.87 33.80
CA SER A 90 26.69 29.99 34.60
C SER A 90 26.26 28.57 34.97
N LYS A 91 26.14 28.31 36.27
CA LYS A 91 25.54 27.07 36.78
C LYS A 91 24.05 27.11 36.39
N ILE A 92 23.61 26.15 35.60
CA ILE A 92 22.19 25.87 35.43
C ILE A 92 22.03 24.40 35.78
N GLU A 93 21.53 24.14 36.98
CA GLU A 93 21.10 22.82 37.40
C GLU A 93 19.92 22.37 36.52
N PRO A 94 19.84 21.08 36.14
CA PRO A 94 18.71 20.58 35.38
C PRO A 94 17.47 20.49 36.29
N VAL A 95 16.46 21.31 36.00
CA VAL A 95 15.10 21.09 36.49
C VAL A 95 14.54 19.88 35.74
N ILE A 96 14.32 18.79 36.47
CA ILE A 96 13.56 17.63 35.98
C ILE A 96 12.09 18.04 35.99
N LEU A 97 11.48 18.19 34.81
CA LEU A 97 10.03 18.32 34.69
C LEU A 97 9.42 16.92 34.75
N GLU A 98 8.83 16.56 35.89
CA GLU A 98 7.97 15.39 35.99
C GLU A 98 6.74 15.59 35.11
N LEU A 99 6.62 14.78 34.05
CA LEU A 99 5.41 14.66 33.26
C LEU A 99 4.32 14.03 34.14
N GLN A 100 3.39 14.86 34.63
CA GLN A 100 2.16 14.36 35.23
C GLN A 100 1.41 13.52 34.19
N LYS A 101 1.23 12.24 34.50
CA LYS A 101 0.23 11.38 33.86
C LYS A 101 -1.15 11.99 34.09
N GLY A 102 -1.80 12.39 33.00
CA GLY A 102 -3.21 12.79 33.00
C GLY A 102 -4.11 11.61 32.66
N ILE A 103 -4.86 11.18 33.67
CA ILE A 103 -6.20 10.56 33.72
C ILE A 103 -6.49 9.42 32.73
#